data_AF-A0A820SCC9-F1
#
_entry.id   AF-A0A820SCC9-F1
#
_cell.length_a   1.000
_cell.length_b   1.000
_cell.length_c   1.000
_cell.angle_alpha   90.00
_cell.angle_beta   90.00
_cell.angle_gamma   90.00
#
_symmetry.space_group_name_H-M   'P 1'
#
loop_
_entity.id
_entity.type
_entity.pdbx_description
1 polymer ?
#
loop_
_entity_poly.entity_id
_entity_poly.type
_entity_poly.pdbx_seq_one_letter_code
_entity_poly.pdbx_strand_id
1 'polypeptide(L)' 'MTDSSVMSGHLSIGDRWRIISLGLDQGMTSNKIASGINCTSRTVRNILRLFRETTIVTERGGRGCTLLNNRRGI' A
#
# COMPACT_ATOMS: atom_id res chain seq x y z
N MET A 1 2.56 -29.71 18.88
CA MET A 1 3.71 -28.77 18.91
C MET A 1 3.61 -27.94 17.64
N THR A 2 3.25 -26.68 17.76
CA THR A 2 3.07 -25.75 16.63
C THR A 2 4.42 -25.44 16.03
N ASP A 3 4.64 -25.96 14.82
CA ASP A 3 5.84 -25.71 14.03
C ASP A 3 5.90 -24.23 13.64
N SER A 4 6.63 -23.47 14.44
CA SER A 4 7.00 -22.08 14.20
C SER A 4 8.12 -21.99 13.16
N SER A 5 7.96 -22.64 12.01
CA SER A 5 8.85 -22.46 10.86
C SER A 5 8.66 -21.08 10.27
N VAL A 6 9.52 -20.15 10.71
CA VAL A 6 10.16 -19.12 9.89
C VAL A 6 9.39 -18.82 8.59
N MET A 7 8.42 -17.90 8.65
CA MET A 7 7.76 -17.37 7.45
C MET A 7 8.74 -16.51 6.64
N SER A 8 9.72 -17.14 6.00
CA SER A 8 10.44 -16.62 4.86
C SER A 8 9.38 -16.37 3.78
N GLY A 9 8.89 -15.16 3.56
CA GLY A 9 9.53 -13.85 3.69
C GLY A 9 9.19 -12.98 2.49
N HIS A 10 8.47 -13.53 1.51
CA HIS A 10 8.10 -12.84 0.28
C HIS A 10 6.62 -13.07 -0.02
N LEU A 11 5.78 -12.06 0.27
CA LEU A 11 4.41 -12.03 -0.23
C LEU A 11 4.45 -12.08 -1.76
N SER A 12 3.58 -12.90 -2.36
CA SER A 12 3.44 -12.96 -3.81
C SER A 12 2.97 -11.60 -4.33
N ILE A 13 3.19 -11.34 -5.62
CA ILE A 13 2.69 -10.11 -6.26
C ILE A 13 1.16 -10.01 -6.14
N GLY A 14 0.45 -11.14 -6.25
CA GLY A 14 -0.99 -11.21 -6.06
C GLY A 14 -1.43 -10.82 -4.65
N ASP A 15 -0.71 -11.30 -3.63
CA ASP A 15 -1.03 -10.95 -2.24
C ASP A 15 -0.80 -9.45 -1.96
N ARG A 16 0.24 -8.86 -2.54
CA ARG A 16 0.51 -7.42 -2.41
C ARG A 16 -0.61 -6.60 -3.05
N TRP A 17 -1.06 -6.95 -4.25
CA TRP A 17 -2.21 -6.30 -4.89
C TRP A 17 -3.50 -6.47 -4.09
N ARG A 18 -3.72 -7.66 -3.53
CA ARG A 18 -4.87 -7.92 -2.68
C ARG A 18 -4.84 -7.06 -1.41
N ILE A 19 -3.67 -6.88 -0.78
CA ILE A 19 -3.49 -5.96 0.35
C ILE A 19 -3.85 -4.52 -0.05
N ILE A 20 -3.37 -4.07 -1.21
CA ILE A 20 -3.62 -2.71 -1.71
C ILE A 20 -5.11 -2.49 -1.94
N SER A 21 -5.79 -3.39 -2.66
CA SER A 21 -7.23 -3.25 -2.93
C SER A 21 -8.08 -3.33 -1.67
N LEU A 22 -7.79 -4.25 -0.75
CA LEU A 22 -8.54 -4.33 0.52
C LEU A 22 -8.31 -3.09 1.39
N GLY A 23 -7.10 -2.54 1.40
CA GLY A 23 -6.75 -1.38 2.23
C GLY A 23 -7.21 -0.04 1.67
N LEU A 24 -7.09 0.18 0.36
CA LEU A 24 -7.40 1.47 -0.28
C LEU A 24 -8.82 1.51 -0.85
N ASP A 25 -9.26 0.46 -1.54
CA ASP A 25 -10.57 0.46 -2.22
C ASP A 25 -11.69 0.14 -1.22
N GLN A 26 -11.46 -0.82 -0.32
CA GLN A 26 -12.47 -1.26 0.66
C GLN A 26 -12.30 -0.64 2.06
N GLY A 27 -11.22 0.10 2.30
CA GLY A 27 -10.95 0.73 3.59
C GLY A 27 -10.79 -0.26 4.76
N MET A 28 -10.37 -1.50 4.50
CA MET A 28 -10.22 -2.51 5.55
C MET A 28 -9.06 -2.18 6.49
N THR A 29 -9.22 -2.55 7.76
CA THR A 29 -8.17 -2.40 8.77
C THR A 29 -7.04 -3.40 8.57
N SER A 30 -5.80 -2.99 8.87
CA SER A 30 -4.61 -3.83 8.64
C SER A 30 -4.66 -5.17 9.36
N ASN A 31 -5.34 -5.26 10.51
CA ASN A 31 -5.49 -6.52 11.25
C ASN A 31 -6.40 -7.53 10.52
N LYS A 32 -7.47 -7.04 9.90
CA LYS A 32 -8.40 -7.89 9.14
C LYS A 32 -7.74 -8.41 7.85
N ILE A 33 -6.98 -7.56 7.18
CA ILE A 33 -6.19 -7.92 5.98
C ILE A 33 -5.09 -8.93 6.35
N ALA A 34 -4.36 -8.66 7.44
CA ALA A 34 -3.31 -9.53 7.96
C ALA A 34 -3.82 -10.96 8.23
N SER A 35 -4.98 -11.07 8.88
CA SER A 35 -5.64 -12.35 9.14
C SER A 35 -6.07 -13.08 7.86
N GLY A 36 -6.52 -12.34 6.83
CA GLY A 36 -6.98 -12.93 5.57
C GLY A 36 -5.86 -13.41 4.63
N ILE A 37 -4.67 -12.82 4.75
CA ILE A 37 -3.51 -13.10 3.88
C ILE A 37 -2.42 -13.87 4.65
N ASN A 38 -2.69 -14.21 5.91
CA ASN A 38 -1.75 -14.86 6.82
C ASN A 38 -0.40 -14.12 6.88
N CYS A 39 -0.44 -12.81 7.11
CA CYS A 39 0.75 -11.98 7.21
C CYS A 39 0.67 -11.05 8.42
N THR A 40 1.76 -10.39 8.79
CA THR A 40 1.73 -9.48 9.94
C THR A 40 1.07 -8.15 9.56
N SER A 41 0.36 -7.52 10.51
CA SER A 41 -0.19 -6.17 10.32
C SER A 41 0.89 -5.11 10.05
N ARG A 42 2.15 -5.39 10.42
CA ARG A 42 3.31 -4.56 10.09
C ARG A 42 3.63 -4.63 8.59
N THR A 43 3.59 -5.83 8.02
CA THR A 43 3.79 -6.05 6.57
C THR A 43 2.73 -5.32 5.76
N VAL A 44 1.45 -5.43 6.16
CA VAL A 44 0.34 -4.70 5.52
C VAL A 44 0.58 -3.19 5.53
N ARG A 45 0.95 -2.61 6.68
CA ARG A 45 1.26 -1.17 6.80
C ARG A 45 2.43 -0.75 5.91
N ASN A 46 3.50 -1.54 5.85
CA ASN A 46 4.64 -1.26 4.98
C ASN A 46 4.26 -1.25 3.50
N ILE A 47 3.45 -2.22 3.04
CA ILE A 47 3.00 -2.29 1.64
C ILE A 47 2.14 -1.08 1.29
N LEU A 48 1.15 -0.75 2.13
CA LEU A 48 0.28 0.40 1.89
C LEU A 48 1.06 1.72 1.89
N ARG A 49 2.08 1.85 2.75
CA ARG A 49 2.98 3.00 2.78
C ARG A 49 3.80 3.10 1.50
N LEU A 50 4.48 2.02 1.09
CA LEU A 50 5.28 1.99 -0.12
C LEU A 50 4.45 2.29 -1.37
N PHE A 51 3.23 1.75 -1.44
CA PHE A 51 2.33 2.04 -2.55
C PHE A 51 2.03 3.54 -2.65
N ARG A 52 1.64 4.17 -1.52
CA ARG A 52 1.38 5.63 -1.49
C ARG A 52 2.61 6.44 -1.88
N GLU A 53 3.79 6.10 -1.37
CA GLU A 53 5.05 6.77 -1.72
C GLU A 53 5.35 6.64 -3.23
N THR A 54 5.12 5.46 -3.81
CA THR A 54 5.34 5.22 -5.24
C THR A 54 4.33 5.96 -6.11
N THR A 55 3.04 5.94 -5.74
CA THR A 55 2.00 6.71 -6.45
C THR A 55 2.31 8.20 -6.48
N ILE A 56 2.79 8.77 -5.36
CA ILE A 56 3.20 10.19 -5.28
C ILE A 56 4.39 10.46 -6.23
N VAL A 57 5.34 9.55 -6.35
CA VAL A 57 6.48 9.70 -7.27
C VAL A 57 6.03 9.63 -8.73
N THR A 58 5.07 8.76 -9.09
CA THR A 58 4.51 8.74 -10.45
C THR A 58 3.78 10.04 -10.78
N GLU A 59 3.06 10.63 -9.83
CA GLU A 59 2.43 11.95 -10.00
C GLU A 59 3.46 13.09 -10.14
N ARG A 60 4.64 12.95 -9.52
CA ARG A 60 5.74 13.93 -9.61
C ARG A 60 6.69 13.72 -10.80
N GLY A 61 6.81 12.49 -11.31
CA GLY A 61 7.72 12.12 -12.40
C GLY A 61 7.15 12.30 -13.81
N GLY A 62 5.87 12.71 -13.92
CA GLY A 62 5.14 12.78 -15.19
C GLY A 62 4.67 14.17 -15.62
N ARG A 63 5.27 15.27 -15.13
CA ARG A 63 4.92 16.62 -15.61
C ARG A 63 6.14 17.54 -15.74
N GLY A 64 6.85 17.39 -16.85
CA GLY A 64 7.29 18.58 -17.55
C GLY A 64 6.06 19.20 -18.21
N CYS A 65 5.47 20.24 -17.61
CA CYS A 65 4.76 21.34 -18.29
C CYS A 65 4.08 22.28 -17.28
N THR A 66 4.42 23.56 -17.43
CA THR A 66 3.87 24.76 -16.82
C THR A 66 2.34 24.83 -16.83
N LEU A 67 1.73 25.04 -15.66
CA LEU A 67 0.47 25.78 -15.41
C LEU A 67 0.63 26.36 -13.99
N LEU A 68 1.02 27.62 -13.76
CA LEU A 68 0.24 28.86 -13.92
C LEU A 68 -1.26 28.71 -13.63
N ASN A 69 -1.72 29.57 -12.72
CA ASN A 69 -3.09 29.82 -12.23
C ASN A 69 -3.59 28.85 -11.12
N ASN A 70 -4.11 29.29 -9.97
CA ASN A 70 -4.48 30.63 -9.56
C ASN A 70 -4.49 30.70 -8.03
N ARG A 71 -4.05 31.84 -7.50
CA ARG A 71 -4.23 32.24 -6.11
C ARG A 71 -5.72 32.14 -5.75
N ARG A 72 -5.97 31.60 -4.56
CA ARG A 72 -7.26 31.61 -3.88
C ARG A 72 -7.79 33.05 -3.85
N GLY A 73 -8.96 33.25 -4.44
CA GLY A 73 -9.79 34.42 -4.23
C GLY A 73 -10.85 34.13 -3.17
N ILE A 74 -11.32 35.23 -2.59
CA ILE A 74 -12.33 35.42 -1.53
C ILE A 74 -11.76 35.31 -0.11
#